data_AF-A0A442RLY2-F1
#
_entry.id   AF-A0A442RLY2-F1
#
_cell.length_a   1.000
_cell.length_b   1.000
_cell.length_c   1.000
_cell.angle_alpha   90.00
_cell.angle_beta   90.00
_cell.angle_gamma   90.00
#
_symmetry.space_group_name_H-M   'P 1'
#
loop_
_entity.id
_entity.type
_entity.pdbx_description
1 polymer ?
#
loop_
_entity_poly.entity_id
_entity_poly.type
_entity_poly.pdbx_seq_one_letter_code
_entity_poly.pdbx_strand_id
1 'polypeptide(L)'
;MRRLWRCGFAEVQQCLDPLPDAVLIDTHHNQLMRQARRLPWRKADAVTSLTIAEMAYLHAKRIHAMYALEDEDKSGSYSDQRTISVDRKRQAVADQIRVPAPDLLAVQWKREAAKDRYLPIGADEVAKLIAADEAVLAAHPITKQPRRKRGRSDHH
;
A
#
# COMPACT_ATOMS: atom_id res chain seq x y z
N MET A 1 8.80 58.63 40.33
CA MET A 1 9.52 57.62 39.50
C MET A 1 8.50 56.65 38.92
N ARG A 2 8.09 56.84 37.66
CA ARG A 2 7.20 55.91 36.93
C ARG A 2 7.95 55.45 35.69
N ARG A 3 8.36 54.18 35.63
CA ARG A 3 8.74 53.54 34.37
C ARG A 3 7.63 52.58 34.01
N LEU A 4 6.85 53.00 33.02
CA LEU A 4 5.73 52.29 32.43
C LEU A 4 6.27 51.04 31.73
N TRP A 5 5.72 49.89 32.09
CA TRP A 5 5.76 48.68 31.28
C TRP A 5 5.03 48.96 29.97
N ARG A 6 5.79 49.12 28.88
CA ARG A 6 5.27 49.08 27.50
C ARG A 6 5.90 47.88 26.82
N CYS A 7 5.47 46.68 27.19
CA CYS A 7 5.54 45.55 26.26
C CYS A 7 4.35 45.71 25.33
N GLY A 8 4.64 45.84 24.04
CA GLY A 8 3.71 46.37 23.05
C GLY A 8 2.55 45.41 22.78
N PHE A 9 1.35 45.98 22.66
CA PHE A 9 0.18 45.32 22.09
C PHE A 9 0.49 44.60 20.76
N ALA A 10 1.53 45.05 20.04
CA ALA A 10 2.03 44.46 18.80
C ALA A 10 2.65 43.05 18.96
N GLU A 11 3.29 42.72 20.09
CA GLU A 11 3.84 41.37 20.34
C GLU A 11 2.74 40.37 20.65
N VAL A 12 1.73 40.79 21.41
CA VAL A 12 0.56 39.95 21.70
C VAL A 12 -0.26 39.72 20.43
N GLN A 13 -0.37 40.73 19.56
CA GLN A 13 -1.07 40.62 18.28
C GLN A 13 -0.39 39.63 17.33
N GLN A 14 0.94 39.58 17.27
CA GLN A 14 1.68 38.58 16.48
C GLN A 14 1.45 37.14 16.94
N CYS A 15 1.18 36.92 18.23
CA CYS A 15 0.82 35.60 18.76
C CYS A 15 -0.65 35.21 18.49
N LEU A 16 -1.49 36.20 18.15
CA LEU A 16 -2.94 36.04 17.89
C LEU A 16 -3.28 36.13 16.40
N ASP A 17 -2.32 36.49 15.54
CA ASP A 17 -2.49 36.41 14.10
C ASP A 17 -2.83 34.96 13.74
N PRO A 18 -3.90 34.72 12.96
CA PRO A 18 -4.25 33.37 12.56
C PRO A 18 -3.04 32.76 11.86
N LEU A 19 -2.65 31.55 12.30
CA LEU A 19 -1.62 30.80 11.58
C LEU A 19 -2.01 30.79 10.10
N PRO A 20 -1.06 31.04 9.18
CA PRO A 20 -1.37 30.99 7.76
C PRO A 20 -2.03 29.65 7.43
N ASP A 21 -2.96 29.63 6.46
CA ASP A 21 -3.68 28.46 5.91
C ASP A 21 -2.74 27.37 5.30
N ALA A 22 -1.48 27.32 5.73
CA ALA A 22 -0.71 26.10 5.69
C ALA A 22 -1.39 25.11 6.66
N VAL A 23 -2.35 24.34 6.13
CA VAL A 23 -2.89 23.13 6.77
C VAL A 23 -1.75 22.48 7.53
N LEU A 24 -1.85 22.40 8.86
CA LEU A 24 -0.85 21.77 9.68
C LEU A 24 -0.81 20.30 9.26
N ILE A 25 0.07 19.96 8.32
CA ILE A 25 0.22 18.59 7.85
C ILE A 25 0.87 17.86 9.01
N ASP A 26 0.05 17.22 9.83
CA ASP A 26 0.50 16.31 10.87
C ASP A 26 1.03 15.04 10.18
N THR A 27 2.27 15.13 9.73
CA THR A 27 3.00 14.03 9.11
C THR A 27 3.13 12.84 10.05
N HIS A 28 3.08 13.06 11.37
CA HIS A 28 3.14 12.00 12.37
C HIS A 28 1.80 11.24 12.43
N HIS A 29 0.67 11.93 12.49
CA HIS A 29 -0.65 11.31 12.38
C HIS A 29 -0.80 10.52 11.07
N ASN A 30 -0.37 11.10 9.94
CA ASN A 30 -0.38 10.42 8.65
C ASN A 30 0.49 9.15 8.64
N GLN A 31 1.63 9.18 9.35
CA GLN A 31 2.49 8.01 9.49
C GLN A 31 1.82 6.89 10.30
N LEU A 32 1.13 7.23 11.40
CA LEU A 32 0.37 6.26 12.20
C LEU A 32 -0.78 5.64 11.40
N MET A 33 -1.51 6.44 10.61
CA MET A 33 -2.55 5.96 9.71
C MET A 33 -2.01 4.96 8.66
N ARG A 34 -0.83 5.25 8.07
CA ARG A 34 -0.18 4.30 7.16
C ARG A 34 0.30 3.04 7.88
N GLN A 35 0.81 3.16 9.12
CA GLN A 35 1.22 2.01 9.92
C GLN A 35 0.04 1.10 10.25
N ALA A 36 -1.14 1.64 10.57
CA ALA A 36 -2.34 0.86 10.83
C ALA A 36 -2.73 -0.04 9.63
N ARG A 37 -2.47 0.41 8.39
CA ARG A 37 -2.71 -0.37 7.16
C ARG A 37 -1.67 -1.45 6.92
N ARG A 38 -0.45 -1.32 7.45
CA ARG A 38 0.66 -2.25 7.18
C ARG A 38 0.41 -3.66 7.70
N LEU A 39 -0.14 -3.79 8.91
CA LEU A 39 -0.31 -5.12 9.51
C LEU A 39 -1.38 -5.95 8.78
N PRO A 40 -2.59 -5.44 8.48
CA PRO A 40 -3.55 -6.15 7.64
C PRO A 40 -2.97 -6.51 6.28
N TRP A 41 -2.24 -5.59 5.64
CA TRP A 41 -1.58 -5.85 4.36
C TRP A 41 -0.59 -7.01 4.44
N ARG A 42 0.30 -7.01 5.43
CA ARG A 42 1.28 -8.09 5.64
C ARG A 42 0.62 -9.44 5.92
N LYS A 43 -0.51 -9.46 6.64
CA LYS A 43 -1.25 -10.70 6.88
C LYS A 43 -1.79 -11.28 5.58
N ALA A 44 -2.40 -10.46 4.73
CA ALA A 44 -2.89 -10.91 3.43
C ALA A 44 -1.73 -11.32 2.50
N ASP A 45 -0.64 -10.55 2.50
CA ASP A 45 0.58 -10.85 1.74
C ASP A 45 1.20 -12.19 2.12
N ALA A 46 1.23 -12.52 3.42
CA ALA A 46 1.72 -13.81 3.89
C ALA A 46 0.86 -14.98 3.37
N VAL A 47 -0.47 -14.82 3.34
CA VAL A 47 -1.39 -15.84 2.81
C VAL A 47 -1.16 -16.03 1.30
N THR A 48 -1.12 -14.94 0.53
CA THR A 48 -0.85 -15.00 -0.91
C THR A 48 0.51 -15.63 -1.20
N SER A 49 1.55 -15.22 -0.47
CA SER A 49 2.91 -15.76 -0.61
C SER A 49 2.97 -17.26 -0.34
N LEU A 50 2.25 -17.75 0.68
CA LEU A 50 2.14 -19.17 0.98
C LEU A 50 1.53 -19.94 -0.19
N THR A 51 0.39 -19.48 -0.72
CA THR A 51 -0.29 -20.18 -1.84
C THR A 51 0.58 -20.24 -3.11
N ILE A 52 1.38 -19.19 -3.36
CA ILE A 52 2.35 -19.16 -4.46
C ILE A 52 3.45 -20.20 -4.24
N ALA A 53 4.01 -20.26 -3.02
CA ALA A 53 5.06 -21.21 -2.67
C ALA A 53 4.57 -22.67 -2.75
N GLU A 54 3.36 -22.95 -2.27
CA GLU A 54 2.74 -24.28 -2.36
C GLU A 54 2.57 -24.73 -3.81
N MET A 55 2.08 -23.84 -4.69
CA MET A 55 1.95 -24.14 -6.12
C MET A 55 3.30 -24.44 -6.77
N ALA A 56 4.34 -23.67 -6.43
CA ALA A 56 5.68 -23.87 -6.95
C ALA A 56 6.26 -25.22 -6.47
N TYR A 57 6.05 -25.55 -5.21
CA TYR A 57 6.48 -26.81 -4.62
C TYR A 57 5.78 -28.01 -5.28
N LEU A 58 4.45 -27.98 -5.44
CA LEU A 58 3.70 -29.04 -6.12
C LEU A 58 4.15 -29.22 -7.57
N HIS A 59 4.45 -28.12 -8.28
CA HIS A 59 5.02 -28.20 -9.61
C HIS A 59 6.38 -28.91 -9.61
N ALA A 60 7.28 -28.55 -8.70
CA ALA A 60 8.58 -29.21 -8.56
C ALA A 60 8.44 -30.71 -8.23
N LYS A 61 7.52 -31.08 -7.31
CA LYS A 61 7.25 -32.49 -7.00
C LYS A 61 6.72 -33.27 -8.19
N ARG A 62 5.83 -32.67 -8.98
CA ARG A 62 5.33 -33.28 -10.23
C ARG A 62 6.47 -33.57 -11.20
N ILE A 63 7.32 -32.59 -11.47
CA ILE A 63 8.48 -32.73 -12.37
C ILE A 63 9.43 -33.82 -11.86
N HIS A 64 9.71 -33.84 -10.56
CA HIS A 64 10.55 -34.88 -9.96
C HIS A 64 9.90 -36.27 -10.07
N ALA A 65 8.62 -36.42 -9.75
CA ALA A 65 7.92 -37.70 -9.88
C ALA A 65 7.95 -38.21 -11.34
N MET A 66 7.70 -37.33 -12.30
CA MET A 66 7.63 -37.69 -13.71
C MET A 66 8.97 -38.08 -14.33
N TYR A 67 10.05 -37.35 -14.00
CA TYR A 67 11.34 -37.52 -14.71
C TYR A 67 12.44 -38.17 -13.88
N ALA A 68 12.42 -38.03 -12.55
CA ALA A 68 13.44 -38.63 -11.70
C ALA A 68 13.00 -39.99 -11.15
N LEU A 69 11.70 -40.18 -10.92
CA LEU A 69 11.14 -41.43 -10.41
C LEU A 69 10.35 -42.22 -11.46
N GLU A 70 10.03 -41.60 -12.60
CA GLU A 70 9.19 -42.19 -13.66
C GLU A 70 7.84 -42.72 -13.12
N ASP A 71 7.29 -42.03 -12.10
CA ASP A 71 6.06 -42.37 -11.39
C ASP A 71 4.92 -41.48 -11.87
N GLU A 72 4.19 -41.96 -12.88
CA GLU A 72 3.12 -41.22 -13.55
C GLU A 72 1.91 -40.99 -12.64
N ASP A 73 1.52 -41.97 -11.82
CA ASP A 73 0.40 -41.86 -10.88
C ASP A 73 0.66 -40.74 -9.86
N LYS A 74 1.88 -40.69 -9.31
CA LYS A 74 2.26 -39.66 -8.34
C LYS A 74 2.42 -38.28 -8.99
N SER A 75 2.92 -38.23 -10.22
CA SER A 75 2.92 -37.01 -11.03
C SER A 75 1.51 -36.48 -11.25
N GLY A 76 0.56 -37.35 -11.61
CA GLY A 76 -0.86 -37.04 -11.75
C GLY A 76 -1.47 -36.49 -10.46
N SER A 77 -1.23 -37.17 -9.34
CA SER A 77 -1.71 -36.71 -8.02
C SER A 77 -1.22 -35.30 -7.65
N TYR A 78 0.05 -34.97 -7.91
CA TYR A 78 0.55 -33.61 -7.68
C TYR A 78 -0.03 -32.58 -8.65
N SER A 79 -0.34 -32.99 -9.88
CA SER A 79 -1.05 -32.14 -10.85
C SER A 79 -2.45 -31.77 -10.35
N ASP A 80 -3.21 -32.74 -9.85
CA ASP A 80 -4.56 -32.52 -9.32
C ASP A 80 -4.55 -31.61 -8.09
N GLN A 81 -3.62 -31.86 -7.16
CA GLN A 81 -3.43 -30.98 -6.00
C GLN A 81 -3.10 -29.54 -6.42
N ARG A 82 -2.27 -29.38 -7.44
CA ARG A 82 -1.91 -28.05 -7.97
C ARG A 82 -3.13 -27.34 -8.55
N THR A 83 -4.03 -28.04 -9.22
CA THR A 83 -5.28 -27.46 -9.74
C THR A 83 -6.11 -26.85 -8.61
N ILE A 84 -6.27 -27.56 -7.49
CA ILE A 84 -6.97 -27.04 -6.29
C ILE A 84 -6.25 -25.81 -5.71
N SER A 85 -4.91 -25.81 -5.69
CA SER A 85 -4.12 -24.68 -5.20
C SER A 85 -4.24 -23.42 -6.07
N VAL A 86 -4.53 -23.54 -7.38
CA VAL A 86 -4.74 -22.38 -8.27
C VAL A 86 -5.89 -21.51 -7.77
N ASP A 87 -7.03 -22.13 -7.43
CA ASP A 87 -8.21 -21.38 -7.00
C ASP A 87 -8.00 -20.74 -5.63
N ARG A 88 -7.31 -21.44 -4.72
CA ARG A 88 -6.88 -20.87 -3.43
C ARG A 88 -5.99 -19.64 -3.63
N LYS A 89 -5.02 -19.70 -4.54
CA LYS A 89 -4.16 -18.57 -4.88
C LYS A 89 -4.98 -17.40 -5.42
N ARG A 90 -5.88 -17.65 -6.38
CA ARG A 90 -6.72 -16.60 -6.98
C ARG A 90 -7.57 -15.90 -5.92
N GLN A 91 -8.15 -16.67 -5.01
CA GLN A 91 -8.90 -16.14 -3.87
C GLN A 91 -8.01 -15.29 -2.96
N ALA A 92 -6.83 -15.79 -2.56
CA ALA A 92 -5.89 -15.05 -1.72
C ALA A 92 -5.45 -13.72 -2.34
N VAL A 93 -5.18 -13.71 -3.66
CA VAL A 93 -4.84 -12.49 -4.40
C VAL A 93 -6.01 -11.50 -4.40
N ALA A 94 -7.23 -11.96 -4.68
CA ALA A 94 -8.41 -11.10 -4.64
C ALA A 94 -8.65 -10.51 -3.24
N ASP A 95 -8.46 -11.30 -2.19
CA ASP A 95 -8.61 -10.85 -0.81
C ASP A 95 -7.53 -9.83 -0.43
N GLN A 96 -6.28 -10.03 -0.86
CA GLN A 96 -5.22 -9.03 -0.67
C GLN A 96 -5.49 -7.73 -1.44
N ILE A 97 -6.06 -7.79 -2.65
CA ILE A 97 -6.48 -6.59 -3.40
C ILE A 97 -7.54 -5.78 -2.61
N ARG A 98 -8.42 -6.44 -1.86
CA ARG A 98 -9.43 -5.78 -1.02
C ARG A 98 -8.84 -5.10 0.22
N VAL A 99 -7.67 -5.53 0.69
CA VAL A 99 -7.02 -4.91 1.86
C VAL A 99 -6.49 -3.51 1.52
N PRO A 100 -6.77 -2.46 2.31
CA PRO A 100 -6.28 -1.11 2.04
C PRO A 100 -4.75 -1.05 1.89
N ALA A 101 -4.26 -0.42 0.82
CA ALA A 101 -2.83 -0.32 0.56
C ALA A 101 -2.14 0.63 1.56
N PRO A 102 -1.02 0.22 2.17
CA PRO A 102 -0.26 1.06 3.10
C PRO A 102 0.62 2.12 2.39
N ASP A 103 0.99 1.88 1.14
CA ASP A 103 1.88 2.74 0.35
C ASP A 103 1.69 2.56 -1.16
N LEU A 104 2.42 3.35 -1.95
CA LEU A 104 2.33 3.33 -3.41
C LEU A 104 2.86 2.03 -4.04
N LEU A 105 3.78 1.31 -3.37
CA LEU A 105 4.28 0.03 -3.86
C LEU A 105 3.18 -1.04 -3.77
N ALA A 106 2.41 -1.05 -2.67
CA ALA A 106 1.24 -1.89 -2.54
C ALA A 106 0.15 -1.56 -3.59
N VAL A 107 -0.05 -0.28 -3.91
CA VAL A 107 -0.95 0.12 -5.01
C VAL A 107 -0.45 -0.40 -6.37
N GLN A 108 0.84 -0.27 -6.65
CA GLN A 108 1.44 -0.83 -7.87
C GLN A 108 1.28 -2.36 -7.92
N TRP A 109 1.50 -3.05 -6.80
CA TRP A 109 1.26 -4.48 -6.70
C TRP A 109 -0.18 -4.84 -7.04
N LYS A 110 -1.18 -4.10 -6.55
CA LYS A 110 -2.60 -4.34 -6.88
C LYS A 110 -2.86 -4.22 -8.38
N ARG A 111 -2.28 -3.22 -9.04
CA ARG A 111 -2.40 -3.03 -10.50
C ARG A 111 -1.81 -4.20 -11.28
N GLU A 112 -0.65 -4.68 -10.86
CA GLU A 112 0.00 -5.82 -11.50
C GLU A 112 -0.78 -7.11 -11.26
N ALA A 113 -1.21 -7.35 -10.03
CA ALA A 113 -2.03 -8.52 -9.68
C ALA A 113 -3.35 -8.55 -10.46
N ALA A 114 -4.00 -7.40 -10.64
CA ALA A 114 -5.26 -7.27 -11.37
C ALA A 114 -5.18 -7.58 -12.87
N LYS A 115 -3.98 -7.77 -13.43
CA LYS A 115 -3.82 -8.24 -14.82
C LYS A 115 -4.25 -9.70 -14.99
N ASP A 116 -4.34 -10.47 -13.91
CA ASP A 116 -4.87 -11.83 -13.94
C ASP A 116 -6.39 -11.81 -14.17
N ARG A 117 -6.82 -12.39 -15.29
CA ARG A 117 -8.22 -12.40 -15.75
C ARG A 117 -9.11 -13.36 -14.96
N TYR A 118 -8.52 -14.25 -14.17
CA TYR A 118 -9.25 -15.31 -13.46
C TYR A 118 -9.45 -15.02 -11.98
N LEU A 119 -9.22 -13.78 -11.56
CA LEU A 119 -9.45 -13.41 -10.17
C LEU A 119 -10.96 -13.35 -9.87
N PRO A 120 -11.40 -13.82 -8.69
CA PRO A 120 -12.79 -13.70 -8.22
C PRO A 120 -13.07 -12.28 -7.69
N ILE A 121 -12.77 -11.27 -8.49
CA ILE A 121 -13.02 -9.85 -8.22
C ILE A 121 -13.24 -9.12 -9.54
N GLY A 122 -14.27 -8.27 -9.59
CA GLY A 122 -14.59 -7.52 -10.81
C GLY A 122 -13.59 -6.40 -11.08
N ALA A 123 -13.26 -6.14 -12.35
CA ALA A 123 -12.34 -5.07 -12.74
C ALA A 123 -12.77 -3.69 -12.20
N ASP A 124 -14.09 -3.41 -12.19
CA ASP A 124 -14.65 -2.18 -11.65
C ASP A 124 -14.45 -2.06 -10.13
N GLU A 125 -14.54 -3.18 -9.40
CA GLU A 125 -14.29 -3.22 -7.96
C GLU A 125 -12.81 -2.91 -7.69
N VAL A 126 -11.90 -3.55 -8.43
CA VAL A 126 -10.47 -3.28 -8.35
C VAL A 126 -10.15 -1.81 -8.61
N ALA A 127 -10.72 -1.22 -9.66
CA ALA A 127 -10.49 0.17 -10.01
C ALA A 127 -10.93 1.12 -8.89
N LYS A 128 -12.10 0.87 -8.27
CA LYS A 128 -12.60 1.63 -7.12
C LYS A 128 -11.67 1.53 -5.91
N LEU A 129 -11.20 0.32 -5.59
CA LEU A 129 -10.29 0.08 -4.47
C LEU A 129 -8.94 0.80 -4.67
N ILE A 130 -8.39 0.74 -5.87
CA ILE A 130 -7.14 1.44 -6.22
C ILE A 130 -7.32 2.95 -6.11
N ALA A 131 -8.40 3.50 -6.68
CA ALA A 131 -8.68 4.93 -6.60
C ALA A 131 -8.86 5.41 -5.15
N ALA A 132 -9.54 4.62 -4.31
CA ALA A 132 -9.70 4.93 -2.89
C ALA A 132 -8.36 4.92 -2.13
N ASP A 133 -7.48 3.96 -2.41
CA ASP A 133 -6.15 3.92 -1.81
C ASP A 133 -5.29 5.10 -2.26
N GLU A 134 -5.30 5.45 -3.55
CA GLU A 134 -4.58 6.61 -4.06
C GLU A 134 -5.07 7.92 -3.45
N ALA A 135 -6.39 8.11 -3.33
CA ALA A 135 -6.99 9.26 -2.69
C ALA A 135 -6.52 9.42 -1.24
N VAL A 136 -6.50 8.32 -0.47
CA VAL A 136 -6.02 8.35 0.91
C VAL A 136 -4.52 8.66 0.97
N LEU A 137 -3.70 8.03 0.12
CA LEU A 137 -2.26 8.27 0.12
C LEU A 137 -1.90 9.71 -0.29
N ALA A 138 -2.69 10.32 -1.18
CA ALA A 138 -2.55 11.72 -1.59
C ALA A 138 -3.01 12.70 -0.50
N ALA A 139 -4.13 12.41 0.17
CA ALA A 139 -4.66 13.24 1.26
C ALA A 139 -3.78 13.21 2.51
N HIS A 140 -3.02 12.14 2.72
CA HIS A 140 -2.18 11.92 3.91
C HIS A 140 -0.69 11.79 3.55
N PRO A 141 -0.03 12.89 3.13
CA PRO A 141 1.40 12.87 2.84
C PRO A 141 2.22 12.71 4.13
N ILE A 142 3.24 11.85 4.08
CA ILE A 142 4.18 11.60 5.21
C ILE A 142 5.46 12.41 5.11
N THR A 143 5.73 13.03 3.97
CA THR A 143 6.87 13.93 3.75
C THR A 143 6.34 15.33 3.50
N LYS A 144 6.92 16.33 4.18
CA LYS A 144 6.65 17.73 3.84
C LYS A 144 7.03 17.95 2.38
N GLN A 145 6.12 18.47 1.57
CA GLN A 145 6.47 18.86 0.21
C GLN A 145 7.63 19.86 0.27
N PRO A 146 8.65 19.73 -0.60
CA PRO A 146 9.73 20.71 -0.64
C PRO A 146 9.10 22.08 -0.92
N ARG A 147 9.40 23.06 -0.06
CA ARG A 147 9.00 24.46 -0.27
C ARG A 147 9.43 24.85 -1.69
N ARG A 148 8.47 25.18 -2.56
CA ARG A 148 8.78 25.78 -3.88
C ARG A 148 9.76 26.91 -3.63
N LYS A 149 10.99 26.82 -4.18
CA LYS A 149 11.92 27.95 -4.19
C LYS A 149 11.20 29.09 -4.90
N ARG A 150 10.77 30.11 -4.16
CA ARG A 150 10.33 31.37 -4.77
C ARG A 150 11.52 31.85 -5.59
N GLY A 151 11.34 31.95 -6.91
CA GLY A 151 12.37 32.41 -7.82
C GLY A 151 12.96 33.70 -7.27
N ARG A 152 14.28 33.72 -7.11
CA ARG A 152 15.03 34.93 -6.86
C ARG A 152 14.83 35.78 -8.11
N SER A 153 13.98 36.79 -8.02
CA SER A 153 13.86 37.82 -9.05
C SER A 153 15.18 38.57 -9.07
N ASP A 154 16.04 38.24 -10.03
CA ASP A 154 17.23 39.02 -10.32
C ASP A 154 16.75 40.35 -10.92
N HIS A 155 16.90 41.43 -10.14
CA HIS A 155 16.84 42.81 -10.63
C HIS A 155 18.27 43.28 -10.82
N HIS A 156 18.67 43.42 -12.08
CA HIS A 156 19.82 44.19 -12.53
C HIS A 156 19.32 45.33 -13.42
#